data_AF-C1LMI6-F1
#
_entry.id   AF-C1LMI6-F1
#
_cell.length_a   1.000
_cell.length_b   1.000
_cell.length_c   1.000
_cell.angle_alpha   90.00
_cell.angle_beta   90.00
_cell.angle_gamma   90.00
#
_symmetry.space_group_name_H-M   'P 1'
#
loop_
_entity.id
_entity.type
_entity.pdbx_description
1 polymer ?
#
loop_
_entity_poly.entity_id
_entity_poly.type
_entity_poly.pdbx_seq_one_letter_code
_entity_poly.pdbx_strand_id
1 'polypeptide(L)'
;MLLSSLLYFNVFLLLVHSFSQDKKDVLKKLNSTLLSMENSLLKVQQNIQNTDHEVKNSTKRINKVLAPHGRTIDEYVKCKTNEFKAEEGLSTNTKFLKEFIPGTFRVYRKYLTDEDIHWKNAAEERKAKYKTMALEHTSEKCDELADQFPEAFVEIQELKDQMYERQRYELQYDYMFYKFFVLLDIYRKVQAFDETREEHEQ
;
A
#
# COMPACT_ATOMS: atom_id res chain seq x y z
N MET A 1 32.39 31.14 -9.30
CA MET A 1 31.68 30.06 -8.55
C MET A 1 30.39 29.58 -9.22
N LEU A 2 29.78 30.33 -10.15
CA LEU A 2 28.59 29.90 -10.93
C LEU A 2 28.90 28.95 -12.10
N LEU A 3 30.08 29.05 -12.72
CA LEU A 3 30.47 28.16 -13.83
C LEU A 3 30.80 26.72 -13.38
N SER A 4 31.36 26.57 -12.19
CA SER A 4 31.71 25.27 -11.61
C SER A 4 30.49 24.47 -11.15
N SER A 5 29.39 25.13 -10.77
CA SER A 5 28.12 24.51 -10.39
C SER A 5 27.30 24.06 -11.62
N LEU A 6 27.36 24.81 -12.73
CA LEU A 6 26.79 24.39 -14.02
C LEU A 6 27.50 23.16 -14.61
N LEU A 7 28.83 23.08 -14.46
CA LEU A 7 29.60 21.89 -14.85
C LEU A 7 29.22 20.66 -14.01
N TYR A 8 29.01 20.81 -12.69
CA TYR A 8 28.62 19.70 -11.83
C TYR A 8 27.21 19.17 -12.17
N PHE A 9 26.26 20.06 -12.49
CA PHE A 9 24.92 19.67 -12.94
C PHE A 9 24.93 18.96 -14.29
N ASN A 10 25.75 19.43 -15.25
CA ASN A 10 25.89 18.79 -16.56
C ASN A 10 26.61 17.45 -16.47
N VAL A 11 27.63 17.31 -15.62
CA VAL A 11 28.30 16.02 -15.36
C VAL A 11 27.37 15.04 -14.65
N PHE A 12 26.54 15.52 -13.71
CA PHE A 12 25.54 14.67 -13.05
C PHE A 12 24.43 14.24 -14.02
N LEU A 13 23.98 15.12 -14.91
CA LEU A 13 23.01 14.79 -15.95
C LEU A 13 23.58 13.83 -17.01
N LEU A 14 24.86 13.98 -17.38
CA LEU A 14 25.58 13.07 -18.27
C LEU A 14 25.82 11.71 -17.61
N LEU A 15 26.15 11.66 -16.31
CA LEU A 15 26.29 10.41 -15.55
C LEU A 15 24.96 9.68 -15.32
N VAL A 16 23.86 10.44 -15.22
CA VAL A 16 22.50 9.87 -15.17
C VAL A 16 22.04 9.41 -16.56
N HIS A 17 22.47 10.07 -17.64
CA HIS A 17 22.25 9.59 -19.02
C HIS A 17 23.16 8.41 -19.40
N SER A 18 24.31 8.24 -18.74
CA SER A 18 25.24 7.13 -18.99
C SER A 18 25.01 5.91 -18.11
N PHE A 19 23.96 5.87 -17.28
CA PHE A 19 23.48 4.59 -16.74
C PHE A 19 22.77 3.84 -17.87
N SER A 20 23.54 3.34 -18.85
CA SER A 20 23.13 2.16 -19.60
C SER A 20 23.05 1.05 -18.57
N GLN A 21 21.88 0.91 -17.95
CA GLN A 21 21.61 -0.14 -17.02
C GLN A 21 21.71 -1.45 -17.79
N ASP A 22 22.85 -2.14 -17.69
CA ASP A 22 23.02 -3.49 -18.24
C ASP A 22 21.79 -4.30 -17.81
N LYS A 23 21.04 -4.81 -18.80
CA LYS A 23 19.83 -5.58 -18.59
C LYS A 23 20.04 -6.67 -17.54
N LYS A 24 21.21 -7.31 -17.50
CA LYS A 24 21.54 -8.34 -16.50
C LYS A 24 21.56 -7.79 -15.07
N ASP A 25 22.18 -6.64 -14.86
CA ASP A 25 22.23 -6.00 -13.54
C ASP A 25 20.86 -5.53 -13.06
N VAL A 26 20.04 -5.00 -13.97
CA VAL A 26 18.64 -4.64 -13.69
C VAL A 26 17.84 -5.84 -13.24
N LEU A 27 17.88 -6.93 -14.03
CA LEU A 27 17.17 -8.16 -13.72
C LEU A 27 17.62 -8.75 -12.38
N LYS A 28 18.93 -8.74 -12.11
CA LYS A 28 19.47 -9.21 -10.82
C LYS A 28 18.92 -8.40 -9.64
N LYS A 29 18.88 -7.07 -9.77
CA LYS A 29 18.37 -6.17 -8.73
C LYS A 29 16.86 -6.27 -8.54
N LEU A 30 16.09 -6.37 -9.63
CA LEU A 30 14.65 -6.59 -9.57
C LEU A 30 14.32 -7.92 -8.92
N ASN A 31 15.01 -9.00 -9.32
CA ASN A 31 14.80 -10.33 -8.75
C ASN A 31 15.08 -10.37 -7.25
N SER A 32 16.20 -9.81 -6.79
CA SER A 32 16.52 -9.74 -5.36
C SER A 32 15.50 -8.92 -4.57
N THR A 33 15.01 -7.82 -5.16
CA THR A 33 13.97 -6.98 -4.56
C THR A 33 12.64 -7.74 -4.45
N LEU A 34 12.22 -8.43 -5.50
CA LEU A 34 10.99 -9.23 -5.52
C LEU A 34 11.03 -10.35 -4.47
N LEU A 35 12.12 -11.12 -4.41
CA LEU A 35 12.31 -12.17 -3.40
C LEU A 35 12.29 -11.60 -1.96
N SER A 36 12.91 -10.44 -1.74
CA SER A 36 12.85 -9.79 -0.43
C SER A 36 11.43 -9.36 -0.08
N MET A 37 10.66 -8.86 -1.05
CA MET A 37 9.29 -8.41 -0.84
C MET A 37 8.33 -9.57 -0.58
N GLU A 38 8.49 -10.69 -1.28
CA GLU A 38 7.71 -11.92 -1.05
C GLU A 38 7.84 -12.40 0.39
N ASN A 39 9.06 -12.44 0.92
CA ASN A 39 9.31 -12.79 2.32
C ASN A 39 8.66 -11.80 3.30
N SER A 40 8.69 -10.49 3.01
CA SER A 40 8.02 -9.48 3.83
C SER A 40 6.50 -9.59 3.77
N LEU A 41 5.92 -9.91 2.60
CA LEU A 41 4.49 -10.12 2.43
C LEU A 41 4.00 -11.30 3.29
N LEU A 42 4.74 -12.41 3.30
CA LEU A 42 4.43 -13.57 4.15
C LEU A 42 4.44 -13.22 5.65
N LYS A 43 5.42 -12.45 6.10
CA LYS A 43 5.51 -11.99 7.50
C LYS A 43 4.31 -11.12 7.89
N VAL A 44 3.95 -10.16 7.03
CA VAL A 44 2.80 -9.29 7.31
C VAL A 44 1.49 -10.06 7.25
N GLN A 45 1.36 -11.02 6.33
CA GLN A 45 0.21 -11.91 6.28
C GLN A 45 0.04 -12.72 7.59
N GLN A 46 1.13 -13.20 8.18
CA GLN A 46 1.08 -13.86 9.50
C GLN A 46 0.61 -12.90 10.60
N ASN A 47 1.08 -11.64 10.59
CA ASN A 47 0.63 -10.64 11.56
C ASN A 47 -0.86 -10.30 11.41
N ILE A 48 -1.38 -10.23 10.17
CA ILE A 48 -2.81 -10.07 9.91
C ILE A 48 -3.58 -11.24 10.51
N GLN A 49 -3.14 -12.49 10.31
CA GLN A 49 -3.82 -13.66 10.87
C GLN A 49 -3.84 -13.65 12.41
N ASN A 50 -2.74 -13.23 13.04
CA ASN A 50 -2.66 -13.14 14.49
C ASN A 50 -3.62 -12.07 15.03
N THR A 51 -3.62 -10.88 14.44
CA THR A 51 -4.49 -9.77 14.85
C THR A 51 -5.97 -10.02 14.53
N ASP A 52 -6.29 -10.71 13.42
CA ASP A 52 -7.65 -11.18 13.12
C ASP A 52 -8.18 -12.11 14.23
N HIS A 53 -7.33 -12.96 14.81
CA HIS A 53 -7.71 -13.82 15.93
C HIS A 53 -8.03 -13.01 17.19
N GLU A 54 -7.23 -11.99 17.49
CA GLU A 54 -7.43 -11.08 18.63
C GLU A 54 -8.75 -10.32 18.50
N VAL A 55 -8.97 -9.65 17.37
CA VAL A 55 -10.21 -8.91 17.07
C VAL A 55 -11.43 -9.83 17.19
N LYS A 56 -11.36 -11.04 16.64
CA LYS A 56 -12.45 -12.02 16.70
C LYS A 56 -12.74 -12.47 18.14
N ASN A 57 -11.72 -12.65 18.95
CA ASN A 57 -11.88 -13.05 20.35
C ASN A 57 -12.49 -11.93 21.18
N SER A 58 -12.03 -10.69 21.04
CA SER A 58 -12.57 -9.52 21.73
C SER A 58 -14.02 -9.26 21.33
N THR A 59 -14.34 -9.32 20.03
CA THR A 59 -15.71 -9.23 19.50
C THR A 59 -16.62 -10.27 20.15
N LYS A 60 -16.16 -11.53 20.25
CA LYS A 60 -16.92 -12.60 20.93
C LYS A 60 -17.12 -12.34 22.42
N ARG A 61 -16.13 -11.79 23.13
CA ARG A 61 -16.26 -11.45 24.56
C ARG A 61 -17.32 -10.38 24.77
N ILE A 62 -17.28 -9.31 23.98
CA ILE A 62 -18.27 -8.23 24.04
C ILE A 62 -19.66 -8.75 23.68
N ASN A 63 -19.79 -9.50 22.59
CA ASN A 63 -21.10 -10.04 22.18
C ASN A 63 -21.71 -10.99 23.23
N LYS A 64 -20.92 -11.67 24.08
CA LYS A 64 -21.47 -12.43 25.21
C LYS A 64 -22.08 -11.54 26.29
N VAL A 65 -21.51 -10.36 26.54
CA VAL A 65 -22.05 -9.36 27.48
C VAL A 65 -23.33 -8.74 26.94
N LEU A 66 -23.39 -8.50 25.62
CA LEU A 66 -24.52 -7.83 24.96
C LEU A 66 -25.69 -8.78 24.63
N ALA A 67 -25.44 -10.08 24.48
CA ALA A 67 -26.43 -11.07 24.08
C ALA A 67 -27.72 -11.11 24.95
N PRO A 68 -27.67 -10.98 26.29
CA PRO A 68 -28.88 -10.93 27.13
C PRO A 68 -29.83 -9.78 26.78
N HIS A 69 -29.32 -8.74 26.13
CA HIS A 69 -30.08 -7.57 25.70
C HIS A 69 -30.45 -7.61 24.20
N GLY A 70 -30.15 -8.71 23.51
CA GLY A 70 -30.42 -8.86 22.06
C GLY A 70 -29.59 -7.92 21.18
N ARG A 71 -28.40 -7.50 21.64
CA ARG A 71 -27.52 -6.55 20.94
C ARG A 71 -26.18 -7.18 20.57
N THR A 72 -25.47 -6.58 19.60
CA THR A 72 -24.15 -7.02 19.12
C THR A 72 -23.27 -5.82 18.77
N ILE A 73 -21.96 -5.96 18.90
CA ILE A 73 -20.97 -4.93 18.53
C ILE A 73 -20.58 -4.97 17.04
N ASP A 74 -21.17 -5.87 16.25
CA ASP A 74 -20.74 -6.16 14.88
C ASP A 74 -20.85 -4.95 13.94
N GLU A 75 -21.85 -4.09 14.12
CA GLU A 75 -21.99 -2.85 13.34
C GLU A 75 -20.87 -1.85 13.64
N TYR A 76 -20.51 -1.70 14.93
CA TYR A 76 -19.35 -0.91 15.33
C TYR A 76 -18.07 -1.45 14.71
N VAL A 77 -17.85 -2.77 14.78
CA VAL A 77 -16.68 -3.42 14.19
C VAL A 77 -16.59 -3.12 12.68
N LYS A 78 -17.70 -3.30 11.96
CA LYS A 78 -17.74 -3.01 10.52
C LYS A 78 -17.46 -1.53 10.23
N CYS A 79 -18.06 -0.62 10.99
CA CYS A 79 -17.86 0.81 10.82
C CYS A 79 -16.40 1.20 11.04
N LYS A 80 -15.82 0.82 12.18
CA LYS A 80 -14.47 1.24 12.58
C LYS A 80 -13.39 0.62 11.69
N THR A 81 -13.58 -0.61 11.20
CA THR A 81 -12.69 -1.18 10.17
C THR A 81 -12.67 -0.32 8.90
N ASN A 82 -13.83 0.11 8.41
CA ASN A 82 -13.91 0.91 7.19
C ASN A 82 -13.39 2.33 7.39
N GLU A 83 -13.63 2.94 8.56
CA GLU A 83 -13.09 4.25 8.91
C GLU A 83 -11.55 4.22 8.92
N PHE A 84 -10.94 3.30 9.67
CA PHE A 84 -9.47 3.14 9.67
C PHE A 84 -8.92 2.84 8.27
N LYS A 85 -9.60 1.98 7.50
CA LYS A 85 -9.18 1.66 6.13
C LYS A 85 -9.23 2.88 5.22
N ALA A 86 -10.23 3.74 5.38
CA ALA A 86 -10.38 4.95 4.59
C ALA A 86 -9.28 5.97 4.91
N GLU A 87 -9.06 6.27 6.18
CA GLU A 87 -8.08 7.26 6.64
C GLU A 87 -6.66 6.86 6.21
N GLU A 88 -6.22 5.68 6.62
CA GLU A 88 -4.85 5.20 6.40
C GLU A 88 -4.64 4.78 4.92
N GLY A 89 -5.69 4.28 4.27
CA GLY A 89 -5.69 3.93 2.86
C GLY A 89 -5.50 5.15 1.95
N LEU A 90 -6.10 6.29 2.28
CA LEU A 90 -5.90 7.55 1.56
C LEU A 90 -4.45 8.02 1.62
N SER A 91 -3.85 8.01 2.81
CA SER A 91 -2.46 8.40 3.03
C SER A 91 -1.51 7.51 2.25
N THR A 92 -1.63 6.19 2.45
CA THR A 92 -0.79 5.18 1.80
C THR A 92 -0.88 5.22 0.28
N ASN A 93 -2.09 5.33 -0.26
CA ASN A 93 -2.30 5.35 -1.71
C ASN A 93 -1.87 6.69 -2.33
N THR A 94 -1.97 7.80 -1.60
CA THR A 94 -1.41 9.09 -2.03
C THR A 94 0.11 9.02 -2.15
N LYS A 95 0.79 8.37 -1.18
CA LYS A 95 2.23 8.12 -1.26
C LYS A 95 2.59 7.26 -2.47
N PHE A 96 1.83 6.19 -2.73
CA PHE A 96 2.02 5.34 -3.90
C PHE A 96 1.95 6.14 -5.22
N LEU A 97 0.93 6.99 -5.37
CA LEU A 97 0.73 7.84 -6.56
C LEU A 97 1.80 8.92 -6.73
N LYS A 98 2.21 9.59 -5.64
CA LYS A 98 3.11 10.74 -5.71
C LYS A 98 4.59 10.36 -5.73
N GLU A 99 4.95 9.25 -5.10
CA GLU A 99 6.36 8.88 -4.92
C GLU A 99 6.71 7.62 -5.71
N PHE A 100 5.98 6.52 -5.49
CA PHE A 100 6.38 5.22 -6.01
C PHE A 100 6.21 5.12 -7.53
N ILE A 101 5.05 5.50 -8.08
CA ILE A 101 4.83 5.43 -9.53
C ILE A 101 5.81 6.33 -10.29
N PRO A 102 5.94 7.65 -9.97
CA PRO A 102 6.86 8.52 -10.72
C PRO A 102 8.33 8.09 -10.56
N GLY A 103 8.73 7.63 -9.37
CA GLY A 103 10.07 7.10 -9.13
C GLY A 103 10.37 5.87 -9.98
N THR A 104 9.39 4.98 -10.11
CA THR A 104 9.49 3.78 -10.95
C THR A 104 9.63 4.14 -12.43
N PHE A 105 8.80 5.04 -12.95
CA PHE A 105 8.91 5.53 -14.33
C PHE A 105 10.25 6.22 -14.60
N ARG A 106 10.82 6.91 -13.61
CA ARG A 106 12.14 7.53 -13.73
C ARG A 106 13.25 6.50 -13.83
N VAL A 107 13.22 5.45 -13.00
CA VAL A 107 14.28 4.44 -12.92
C VAL A 107 14.25 3.49 -14.11
N TYR A 108 13.07 3.08 -14.56
CA TYR A 108 12.89 2.04 -15.57
C TYR A 108 12.39 2.57 -16.91
N ARG A 109 12.56 3.88 -17.18
CA ARG A 109 12.02 4.55 -18.38
C ARG A 109 12.31 3.80 -19.68
N LYS A 110 13.51 3.24 -19.83
CA LYS A 110 13.93 2.46 -21.02
C LYS A 110 12.98 1.29 -21.34
N TYR A 111 12.34 0.72 -20.33
CA TYR A 111 11.55 -0.50 -20.44
C TYR A 111 10.03 -0.26 -20.36
N LEU A 112 9.63 1.01 -20.25
CA LEU A 112 8.24 1.40 -19.99
C LEU A 112 7.68 2.21 -21.15
N THR A 113 6.37 2.09 -21.31
CA THR A 113 5.57 2.68 -22.38
C THR A 113 4.42 3.49 -21.78
N ASP A 114 3.71 4.25 -22.61
CA ASP A 114 2.53 4.98 -22.16
C ASP A 114 1.39 4.07 -21.67
N GLU A 115 1.36 2.80 -22.10
CA GLU A 115 0.39 1.80 -21.62
C GLU A 115 0.57 1.48 -20.12
N ASP A 116 1.75 1.72 -19.56
CA ASP A 116 2.05 1.50 -18.14
C ASP A 116 1.36 2.52 -17.21
N ILE A 117 0.65 3.50 -17.78
CA ILE A 117 -0.21 4.43 -17.03
C ILE A 117 -1.35 3.73 -16.28
N HIS A 118 -1.69 2.49 -16.65
CA HIS A 118 -2.74 1.72 -15.98
C HIS A 118 -2.48 1.52 -14.47
N TRP A 119 -1.21 1.45 -14.02
CA TRP A 119 -0.88 1.41 -12.60
C TRP A 119 -1.35 2.67 -11.85
N LYS A 120 -1.21 3.83 -12.49
CA LYS A 120 -1.68 5.11 -11.95
C LYS A 120 -3.19 5.15 -11.93
N ASN A 121 -3.85 4.73 -13.00
CA ASN A 121 -5.31 4.69 -13.07
C ASN A 121 -5.90 3.81 -11.98
N ALA A 122 -5.37 2.58 -11.82
CA ALA A 122 -5.78 1.68 -10.74
C ALA A 122 -5.55 2.27 -9.34
N ALA A 123 -4.46 3.02 -9.14
CA ALA A 123 -4.21 3.71 -7.88
C ALA A 123 -5.17 4.90 -7.66
N GLU A 124 -5.51 5.69 -8.68
CA GLU A 124 -6.51 6.75 -8.55
C GLU A 124 -7.92 6.19 -8.27
N GLU A 125 -8.29 5.06 -8.87
CA GLU A 125 -9.55 4.37 -8.56
C GLU A 125 -9.62 3.93 -7.08
N ARG A 126 -8.53 3.36 -6.55
CA ARG A 126 -8.45 3.02 -5.11
C ARG A 126 -8.58 4.26 -4.24
N LYS A 127 -7.93 5.36 -4.62
CA LYS A 127 -8.05 6.63 -3.91
C LYS A 127 -9.49 7.11 -3.85
N ALA A 128 -10.22 7.03 -4.96
CA ALA A 128 -11.62 7.40 -5.03
C ALA A 128 -12.47 6.53 -4.08
N LYS A 129 -12.24 5.21 -4.06
CA LYS A 129 -12.91 4.30 -3.12
C LYS A 129 -12.66 4.68 -1.67
N TYR A 130 -11.42 4.98 -1.28
CA TYR A 130 -11.13 5.40 0.09
C TYR A 130 -11.78 6.74 0.45
N LYS A 131 -11.88 7.68 -0.49
CA LYS A 131 -12.61 8.94 -0.25
C LYS A 131 -14.09 8.68 0.02
N THR A 132 -14.73 7.81 -0.76
CA THR A 132 -16.13 7.43 -0.53
C THR A 132 -16.31 6.79 0.84
N MET A 133 -15.44 5.83 1.19
CA MET A 133 -15.48 5.18 2.52
C MET A 133 -15.31 6.19 3.66
N ALA A 134 -14.42 7.18 3.53
CA ALA A 134 -14.19 8.20 4.55
C ALA A 134 -15.42 9.10 4.81
N LEU A 135 -16.29 9.28 3.80
CA LEU A 135 -17.54 10.04 3.94
C LEU A 135 -18.66 9.20 4.57
N GLU A 136 -18.67 7.89 4.26
CA GLU A 136 -19.67 6.95 4.77
C GLU A 136 -19.41 6.59 6.24
N HIS A 137 -18.14 6.39 6.61
CA HIS A 137 -17.70 5.88 7.91
C HIS A 137 -16.84 6.92 8.63
N THR A 138 -17.48 7.92 9.23
CA THR A 138 -16.80 8.93 10.05
C THR A 138 -16.54 8.41 11.46
N SER A 139 -15.49 8.89 12.14
CA SER A 139 -15.21 8.51 13.54
C SER A 139 -16.45 8.71 14.42
N GLU A 140 -17.10 9.87 14.31
CA GLU A 140 -18.31 10.22 15.06
C GLU A 140 -19.41 9.17 14.89
N LYS A 141 -19.76 8.81 13.65
CA LYS A 141 -20.78 7.77 13.39
C LYS A 141 -20.39 6.41 13.96
N CYS A 142 -19.12 6.06 13.93
CA CYS A 142 -18.68 4.80 14.51
C CYS A 142 -18.68 4.85 16.04
N ASP A 143 -18.25 5.96 16.64
CA ASP A 143 -18.21 6.12 18.09
C ASP A 143 -19.63 6.16 18.70
N GLU A 144 -20.62 6.73 17.99
CA GLU A 144 -22.06 6.64 18.35
C GLU A 144 -22.58 5.19 18.42
N LEU A 145 -22.02 4.26 17.64
CA LEU A 145 -22.37 2.83 17.73
C LEU A 145 -21.79 2.19 19.00
N ALA A 146 -20.63 2.65 19.46
CA ALA A 146 -20.00 2.17 20.69
C ALA A 146 -20.69 2.73 21.95
N ASP A 147 -21.13 3.99 21.91
CA ASP A 147 -21.76 4.68 23.05
C ASP A 147 -23.06 4.03 23.54
N GLN A 148 -23.66 3.17 22.70
CA GLN A 148 -24.82 2.35 23.07
C GLN A 148 -24.48 1.26 24.10
N PHE A 149 -23.20 1.00 24.38
CA PHE A 149 -22.73 -0.13 25.18
C PHE A 149 -21.79 0.31 26.33
N PRO A 150 -22.24 1.20 27.25
CA PRO A 150 -21.40 1.66 28.35
C PRO A 150 -20.91 0.52 29.26
N GLU A 151 -21.66 -0.57 29.35
CA GLU A 151 -21.31 -1.78 30.12
C GLU A 151 -20.11 -2.56 29.56
N ALA A 152 -19.72 -2.31 28.30
CA ALA A 152 -18.60 -2.96 27.62
C ALA A 152 -17.51 -1.95 27.20
N PHE A 153 -17.50 -0.76 27.81
CA PHE A 153 -16.64 0.35 27.39
C PHE A 153 -15.15 -0.03 27.35
N VAL A 154 -14.65 -0.71 28.39
CA VAL A 154 -13.22 -1.09 28.48
C VAL A 154 -12.85 -2.06 27.37
N GLU A 155 -13.68 -3.08 27.14
CA GLU A 155 -13.49 -4.08 26.09
C GLU A 155 -13.58 -3.46 24.69
N ILE A 156 -14.43 -2.46 24.49
CA ILE A 156 -14.56 -1.73 23.22
C ILE A 156 -13.29 -0.92 22.92
N GLN A 157 -12.66 -0.31 23.92
CA GLN A 157 -11.38 0.38 23.72
C GLN A 157 -10.27 -0.62 23.34
N GLU A 158 -10.17 -1.76 24.03
CA GLU A 158 -9.23 -2.83 23.67
C GLU A 158 -9.45 -3.33 22.23
N LEU A 159 -10.72 -3.52 21.85
CA LEU A 159 -11.11 -3.92 20.51
C LEU A 159 -10.71 -2.87 19.47
N LYS A 160 -10.90 -1.57 19.76
CA LYS A 160 -10.53 -0.46 18.87
C LYS A 160 -9.03 -0.49 18.56
N ASP A 161 -8.19 -0.66 19.57
CA ASP A 161 -6.73 -0.72 19.40
C ASP A 161 -6.30 -1.93 18.56
N GLN A 162 -6.89 -3.10 18.82
CA GLN A 162 -6.64 -4.32 18.04
C GLN A 162 -7.07 -4.16 16.58
N MET A 163 -8.22 -3.51 16.34
CA MET A 163 -8.69 -3.22 14.99
C MET A 163 -7.79 -2.26 14.24
N TYR A 164 -7.28 -1.22 14.91
CA TYR A 164 -6.32 -0.29 14.33
C TYR A 164 -5.03 -1.01 13.92
N GLU A 165 -4.47 -1.83 14.82
CA GLU A 165 -3.26 -2.63 14.54
C GLU A 165 -3.46 -3.61 13.38
N ARG A 166 -4.58 -4.33 13.34
CA ARG A 166 -4.96 -5.19 12.23
C ARG A 166 -5.03 -4.40 10.92
N GLN A 167 -5.68 -3.24 10.93
CA GLN A 167 -5.85 -2.42 9.73
C GLN A 167 -4.52 -1.85 9.22
N ARG A 168 -3.62 -1.49 10.14
CA ARG A 168 -2.25 -1.08 9.80
C ARG A 168 -1.51 -2.18 9.05
N TYR A 169 -1.59 -3.43 9.51
CA TYR A 169 -0.97 -4.55 8.79
C TYR A 169 -1.62 -4.83 7.44
N GLU A 170 -2.95 -4.75 7.32
CA GLU A 170 -3.64 -4.92 6.04
C GLU A 170 -3.17 -3.86 5.01
N LEU A 171 -3.05 -2.61 5.42
CA LEU A 171 -2.60 -1.55 4.51
C LEU A 171 -1.11 -1.65 4.18
N GLN A 172 -0.29 -2.10 5.12
CA GLN A 172 1.10 -2.43 4.85
C GLN A 172 1.21 -3.56 3.82
N TYR A 173 0.38 -4.61 3.95
CA TYR A 173 0.30 -5.70 2.99
C TYR A 173 -0.10 -5.18 1.61
N ASP A 174 -1.22 -4.46 1.52
CA ASP A 174 -1.74 -3.89 0.27
C ASP A 174 -0.68 -3.04 -0.43
N TYR A 175 -0.03 -2.12 0.30
CA TYR A 175 1.01 -1.28 -0.25
C TYR A 175 2.18 -2.08 -0.82
N MET A 176 2.69 -3.06 -0.08
CA MET A 176 3.78 -3.92 -0.54
C MET A 176 3.35 -4.78 -1.74
N PHE A 177 2.12 -5.28 -1.71
CA PHE A 177 1.56 -6.12 -2.76
C PHE A 177 1.46 -5.35 -4.08
N TYR A 178 0.91 -4.14 -4.07
CA TYR A 178 0.86 -3.30 -5.28
C TYR A 178 2.25 -2.95 -5.81
N LYS A 179 3.20 -2.65 -4.91
CA LYS A 179 4.59 -2.43 -5.33
C LYS A 179 5.20 -3.69 -5.97
N PHE A 180 4.95 -4.85 -5.38
CA PHE A 180 5.44 -6.13 -5.88
C PHE A 180 4.91 -6.38 -7.30
N PHE A 181 3.61 -6.18 -7.52
CA PHE A 181 3.00 -6.31 -8.84
C PHE A 181 3.63 -5.40 -9.89
N VAL A 182 3.81 -4.11 -9.59
CA VAL A 182 4.46 -3.17 -10.49
C VAL A 182 5.89 -3.61 -10.82
N LEU A 183 6.68 -3.99 -9.82
CA LEU A 183 8.06 -4.43 -10.03
C LEU A 183 8.15 -5.76 -10.79
N LEU A 184 7.20 -6.67 -10.59
CA LEU A 184 7.13 -7.94 -11.30
C LEU A 184 6.80 -7.72 -12.78
N ASP A 185 5.88 -6.80 -13.07
CA ASP A 185 5.55 -6.45 -14.45
C ASP A 185 6.76 -5.82 -15.16
N ILE A 186 7.48 -4.93 -14.48
CA ILE A 186 8.74 -4.36 -14.98
C ILE A 186 9.78 -5.45 -15.22
N TYR A 187 9.95 -6.38 -14.27
CA TYR A 187 10.89 -7.48 -14.44
C TYR A 187 10.61 -8.28 -15.72
N ARG A 188 9.33 -8.59 -15.99
CA ARG A 188 8.92 -9.28 -17.21
C ARG A 188 9.22 -8.46 -18.47
N LYS A 189 8.95 -7.15 -18.44
CA LYS A 189 9.27 -6.24 -19.55
C LYS A 189 10.77 -6.15 -19.82
N VAL A 190 11.59 -5.96 -18.79
CA VAL A 190 13.06 -5.96 -18.90
C VAL A 190 13.55 -7.29 -19.47
N GLN A 191 12.99 -8.41 -19.02
CA GLN A 191 13.37 -9.74 -19.49
C GLN A 191 13.07 -9.92 -20.98
N ALA A 192 11.91 -9.44 -21.44
CA ALA A 192 11.47 -9.49 -22.84
C ALA A 192 12.12 -8.42 -23.74
N PHE A 193 12.73 -7.39 -23.16
CA PHE A 193 13.32 -6.28 -23.92
C PHE A 193 14.47 -6.76 -24.82
N ASP A 194 14.37 -6.49 -26.11
CA ASP A 194 15.40 -6.80 -27.10
C ASP A 194 16.29 -5.56 -27.34
N GLU A 195 17.53 -5.62 -26.84
CA GLU A 195 18.47 -4.49 -26.96
C GLU A 195 18.95 -4.26 -28.40
N THR A 196 18.87 -5.27 -29.27
CA THR A 196 19.41 -5.19 -30.64
C THR A 196 18.54 -4.39 -31.62
N ARG A 197 17.29 -4.07 -31.24
CA ARG A 197 16.32 -3.40 -32.12
C ARG A 197 16.34 -1.88 -32.00
N GLU A 198 16.75 -1.31 -30.86
CA GLU A 198 16.84 0.15 -30.66
C GLU A 198 18.13 0.79 -31.22
N GLU A 199 19.23 0.04 -31.34
CA GLU A 199 20.47 0.58 -31.95
C GLU A 199 20.34 0.89 -33.45
N HIS A 200 19.28 0.38 -34.10
CA HIS A 200 19.00 0.63 -35.51
C HIS A 200 17.97 1.75 -35.78
N GLU A 201 17.36 2.31 -34.73
CA GLU A 201 16.36 3.40 -34.84
C GLU A 201 16.83 4.74 -34.24
N GLN A 202 18.11 4.85 -33.82
CA GLN A 202 18.78 6.10 -33.42
C GLN A 202 19.80 6.55 -34.47
#